data_AF-A0A933CAD0-F1
#
_entry.id   AF-A0A933CAD0-F1
#
_cell.length_a   1.000
_cell.length_b   1.000
_cell.length_c   1.000
_cell.angle_alpha   90.00
_cell.angle_beta   90.00
_cell.angle_gamma   90.00
#
_symmetry.space_group_name_H-M   'P 1'
#
loop_
_entity.id
_entity.type
_entity.pdbx_description
1 polymer ?
#
loop_
_entity_poly.entity_id
_entity_poly.type
_entity_poly.pdbx_seq_one_letter_code
_entity_poly.pdbx_strand_id
1 'polypeptide(L)'
;LDYLGRKSIIGKPTGIDLKGKKLTLPLIYALKQADRRESRRALGIIRGGAKSREIVWIADFVRENGGIDYALSKAEHYAGLARQNLVAIPQSPARDALLLFVDYVTDRET
;
A
#
# COMPACT_ATOMS: atom_id res chain seq x y z
N LEU A 1 4.01 2.42 2.98
CA LEU A 1 3.79 1.35 1.98
C LEU A 1 5.14 0.86 1.48
N ASP A 2 5.23 -0.39 1.00
CA ASP A 2 6.48 -0.98 0.46
C ASP A 2 7.02 -0.26 -0.79
N TYR A 3 6.21 0.59 -1.43
CA TYR A 3 6.60 1.44 -2.57
C TYR A 3 7.11 2.83 -2.17
N LEU A 4 6.89 3.26 -0.93
CA LEU A 4 7.12 4.64 -0.49
C LEU A 4 8.53 4.91 0.04
N GLY A 5 9.49 4.01 -0.15
CA GLY A 5 10.89 4.36 0.03
C GLY A 5 11.21 4.97 1.39
N ARG A 6 10.84 4.35 2.53
CA ARG A 6 11.20 4.92 3.84
C ARG A 6 12.70 4.80 4.07
N LYS A 7 13.45 5.79 3.58
CA LYS A 7 14.90 5.95 3.80
C LYS A 7 15.25 6.39 5.22
N SER A 8 14.30 6.75 6.09
CA SER A 8 14.60 7.40 7.38
C SER A 8 14.12 6.72 8.66
N ILE A 9 13.30 5.65 8.64
CA ILE A 9 12.79 5.08 9.92
C ILE A 9 13.20 3.62 10.16
N ILE A 10 13.38 2.79 9.14
CA ILE A 10 13.79 1.39 9.36
C ILE A 10 14.61 0.94 8.16
N GLY A 11 15.83 0.45 8.37
CA GLY A 11 16.77 -0.05 7.35
C GLY A 11 16.32 -1.29 6.56
N LYS A 12 15.04 -1.39 6.22
CA LYS A 12 14.50 -2.40 5.31
C LYS A 12 14.57 -1.88 3.87
N PRO A 13 15.18 -2.62 2.93
CA PRO A 13 15.15 -2.22 1.53
C PRO A 13 13.70 -2.20 1.05
N THR A 14 13.28 -1.07 0.49
CA THR A 14 12.00 -0.88 -0.20
C THR A 14 11.87 -1.90 -1.34
N GLY A 15 10.66 -2.44 -1.57
CA GLY A 15 10.39 -3.38 -2.66
C GLY A 15 10.59 -4.85 -2.29
N ILE A 16 10.38 -5.23 -1.02
CA ILE A 16 10.40 -6.64 -0.59
C ILE A 16 9.28 -7.42 -1.30
N ASP A 17 8.12 -6.81 -1.48
CA ASP A 17 6.99 -7.45 -2.16
C ASP A 17 7.30 -7.68 -3.64
N LEU A 18 8.00 -6.74 -4.28
CA LEU A 18 8.44 -6.86 -5.68
C LEU A 18 9.51 -7.95 -5.86
N LYS A 19 10.47 -8.06 -4.94
CA LYS A 19 11.46 -9.15 -4.94
C LYS A 19 10.80 -10.52 -4.74
N GLY A 20 9.76 -10.57 -3.92
CA GLY A 20 8.94 -11.76 -3.70
C GLY A 20 7.91 -12.05 -4.81
N LYS A 21 7.92 -11.28 -5.91
CA LYS A 21 6.95 -11.37 -7.03
C LYS A 21 5.49 -11.24 -6.59
N LYS A 22 5.23 -10.57 -5.47
CA LYS A 22 3.89 -10.36 -4.93
C LYS A 22 3.21 -9.21 -5.67
N LEU A 23 2.01 -9.48 -6.17
CA LEU A 23 1.14 -8.46 -6.74
C LEU A 23 0.27 -7.89 -5.61
N THR A 24 0.63 -6.72 -5.11
CA THR A 24 -0.12 -6.04 -4.04
C THR A 24 -1.14 -5.06 -4.61
N LEU A 25 -2.06 -4.59 -3.76
CA LEU A 25 -3.16 -3.70 -4.17
C LEU A 25 -2.70 -2.43 -4.93
N PRO A 26 -1.66 -1.68 -4.48
CA PRO A 26 -1.14 -0.54 -5.25
C PRO A 26 -0.75 -0.91 -6.69
N LEU A 27 -0.03 -2.02 -6.85
CA LEU A 27 0.46 -2.47 -8.15
C LEU A 27 -0.66 -2.99 -9.04
N ILE A 28 -1.61 -3.76 -8.49
CA ILE A 28 -2.78 -4.24 -9.23
C ILE A 28 -3.57 -3.06 -9.79
N TYR A 29 -3.76 -1.99 -9.00
CA TYR A 29 -4.43 -0.79 -9.46
C TYR A 29 -3.64 -0.08 -10.55
N ALA A 30 -2.34 0.16 -10.34
CA ALA A 30 -1.47 0.81 -11.32
C ALA A 30 -1.47 0.08 -12.68
N LEU A 31 -1.39 -1.25 -12.68
CA LEU A 31 -1.48 -2.08 -13.88
C LEU A 31 -2.82 -1.96 -14.62
N LYS A 32 -3.91 -1.68 -13.89
CA LYS A 32 -5.24 -1.47 -14.47
C LYS A 32 -5.37 -0.10 -15.13
N GLN A 33 -4.68 0.92 -14.61
CA GLN A 33 -4.76 2.29 -15.13
C GLN A 33 -3.77 2.58 -16.26
N ALA A 34 -2.59 1.97 -16.22
CA ALA A 34 -1.57 2.17 -17.23
C ALA A 34 -1.96 1.59 -18.59
N ASP A 35 -1.30 2.08 -19.65
CA ASP A 35 -1.49 1.54 -20.98
C ASP A 35 -1.01 0.07 -21.07
N ARG A 36 -1.49 -0.63 -22.12
CA ARG A 36 -1.21 -2.06 -22.29
C ARG A 36 0.28 -2.37 -22.46
N ARG A 37 1.08 -1.45 -23.00
CA ARG A 37 2.52 -1.66 -23.23
C ARG A 37 3.28 -1.52 -21.91
N GLU A 38 2.99 -0.50 -21.13
CA GLU A 38 3.61 -0.27 -19.82
C GLU A 38 3.21 -1.34 -18.80
N SER A 39 1.93 -1.72 -18.75
CA SER A 39 1.47 -2.82 -17.89
C SER A 39 2.14 -4.14 -18.22
N ARG A 40 2.34 -4.46 -19.52
CA ARG A 40 3.10 -5.65 -19.93
C ARG A 40 4.56 -5.57 -19.51
N ARG A 41 5.21 -4.41 -19.65
CA ARG A 41 6.60 -4.19 -19.22
C ARG A 41 6.74 -4.42 -17.71
N ALA A 42 5.85 -3.82 -16.92
CA ALA A 42 5.84 -3.99 -15.47
C ALA A 42 5.68 -5.46 -15.06
N LEU A 43 4.71 -6.17 -15.65
CA LEU A 43 4.51 -7.60 -15.40
C LEU A 43 5.73 -8.44 -15.81
N GLY A 44 6.39 -8.12 -16.93
CA GLY A 44 7.60 -8.80 -17.38
C GLY A 44 8.74 -8.69 -16.37
N ILE A 45 8.99 -7.48 -15.87
CA ILE A 45 9.99 -7.18 -14.83
C ILE A 45 9.71 -8.00 -13.57
N ILE A 46 8.46 -7.97 -13.08
CA ILE A 46 8.08 -8.66 -11.84
C ILE A 46 8.25 -10.18 -11.98
N ARG A 47 7.82 -10.76 -13.10
CA ARG A 47 7.96 -12.20 -13.38
C ARG A 47 9.43 -12.62 -13.51
N GLY A 48 10.25 -11.79 -14.16
CA GLY A 48 11.68 -12.00 -14.35
C GLY A 48 12.51 -11.89 -13.07
N GLY A 49 11.96 -11.30 -12.01
CA GLY A 49 12.68 -11.01 -10.77
C GLY A 49 13.39 -9.67 -10.87
N ALA A 50 12.76 -8.63 -10.33
CA ALA A 50 13.22 -7.25 -10.46
C ALA A 50 14.58 -7.03 -9.77
N LYS A 51 15.52 -6.45 -10.52
CA LYS A 51 16.79 -5.92 -10.01
C LYS A 51 16.58 -4.53 -9.38
N SER A 52 17.57 -4.03 -8.65
CA SER A 52 17.45 -2.76 -7.90
C SER A 52 16.95 -1.57 -8.73
N ARG A 53 17.42 -1.38 -9.97
CA ARG A 53 16.94 -0.30 -10.85
C ARG A 53 15.50 -0.49 -11.30
N GLU A 54 15.09 -1.74 -11.52
CA GLU A 54 13.74 -2.09 -11.93
C GLU A 54 12.76 -1.95 -10.77
N ILE A 55 13.20 -2.20 -9.53
CA ILE A 55 12.41 -1.93 -8.32
C ILE A 55 12.07 -0.44 -8.23
N VAL A 56 13.03 0.44 -8.46
CA VAL A 56 12.81 1.89 -8.48
C VAL A 56 11.81 2.25 -9.59
N TRP A 57 12.03 1.75 -10.81
CA TRP A 57 11.11 2.00 -11.92
C TRP A 57 9.68 1.51 -11.64
N ILE A 58 9.51 0.33 -11.03
CA ILE A 58 8.18 -0.18 -10.65
C ILE A 58 7.55 0.68 -9.56
N ALA A 59 8.32 1.17 -8.59
CA ALA A 59 7.79 2.08 -7.57
C ALA A 59 7.29 3.39 -8.19
N ASP A 60 8.04 3.95 -9.15
CA ASP A 60 7.63 5.13 -9.90
C ASP A 60 6.39 4.86 -10.76
N PHE A 61 6.37 3.74 -11.49
CA PHE A 61 5.20 3.28 -12.24
C PHE A 61 3.94 3.18 -11.36
N VAL A 62 4.05 2.60 -10.16
CA VAL A 62 2.93 2.47 -9.22
C VAL A 62 2.45 3.84 -8.74
N ARG A 63 3.37 4.77 -8.46
CA ARG A 63 3.06 6.14 -8.05
C ARG A 63 2.38 6.93 -9.16
N GLU A 64 2.95 6.94 -10.36
CA GLU A 64 2.46 7.69 -11.53
C GLU A 64 1.08 7.21 -12.00
N ASN A 65 0.78 5.93 -11.83
CA ASN A 65 -0.52 5.35 -12.17
C ASN A 65 -1.49 5.30 -10.98
N GLY A 66 -1.27 6.12 -9.94
CA GLY A 66 -2.21 6.33 -8.83
C GLY A 66 -2.40 5.13 -7.89
N GLY A 67 -1.51 4.13 -7.95
CA GLY A 67 -1.60 2.92 -7.13
C GLY A 67 -1.44 3.19 -5.64
N ILE A 68 -0.57 4.14 -5.27
CA ILE A 68 -0.34 4.51 -3.87
C ILE A 68 -1.59 5.15 -3.28
N ASP A 69 -2.13 6.17 -3.96
CA ASP A 69 -3.29 6.93 -3.49
C ASP A 69 -4.53 6.04 -3.39
N TYR A 70 -4.72 5.14 -4.36
CA TYR A 70 -5.80 4.16 -4.30
C TYR A 70 -5.68 3.22 -3.09
N ALA A 71 -4.48 2.75 -2.78
CA ALA A 71 -4.29 1.89 -1.63
C ALA A 71 -4.51 2.63 -0.31
N LEU A 72 -4.11 3.90 -0.22
CA LEU A 72 -4.39 4.77 0.93
C LEU A 72 -5.89 5.02 1.07
N SER A 73 -6.59 5.32 -0.02
CA SER A 73 -8.04 5.53 0.01
C SER A 73 -8.79 4.27 0.45
N LYS A 74 -8.30 3.08 0.08
CA LYS A 74 -8.85 1.81 0.56
C LYS A 74 -8.57 1.57 2.04
N ALA A 75 -7.37 1.91 2.53
CA ALA A 75 -7.08 1.84 3.96
C ALA A 75 -8.02 2.74 4.76
N GLU A 76 -8.22 3.98 4.32
CA GLU A 76 -9.14 4.93 4.97
C GLU A 76 -10.60 4.45 4.91
N HIS A 77 -11.02 3.87 3.77
CA HIS A 77 -12.35 3.28 3.65
C HIS A 77 -12.60 2.17 4.70
N TYR A 78 -11.65 1.25 4.86
CA TYR A 78 -11.79 0.17 5.86
C TYR A 78 -11.70 0.69 7.30
N ALA A 79 -10.92 1.74 7.55
CA ALA A 79 -10.87 2.42 8.84
C ALA A 79 -12.22 3.06 9.19
N GLY A 80 -12.84 3.74 8.23
CA GLY A 80 -14.20 4.28 8.37
C GLY A 80 -15.21 3.18 8.71
N LEU A 81 -15.15 2.04 8.01
CA LEU A 81 -16.00 0.88 8.33
C LEU A 81 -15.73 0.34 9.73
N ALA A 82 -14.47 0.24 10.16
CA ALA A 82 -14.14 -0.21 11.52
C ALA A 82 -14.71 0.73 12.58
N ARG A 83 -14.53 2.06 12.42
CA ARG A 83 -15.11 3.08 13.31
C ARG A 83 -16.63 2.95 13.39
N GLN A 84 -17.31 2.81 12.25
CA GLN A 84 -18.77 2.64 12.20
C GLN A 84 -19.25 1.38 12.94
N ASN A 85 -18.57 0.24 12.76
CA ASN A 85 -18.94 -1.00 13.42
C ASN A 85 -18.75 -0.94 14.95
N LEU A 86 -17.78 -0.14 15.43
CA LEU A 86 -17.54 0.04 16.87
C LEU A 86 -18.63 0.89 17.55
N VAL A 87 -19.38 1.72 16.81
CA VAL A 87 -20.48 2.54 17.37
C VAL A 87 -21.59 1.67 17.98
N ALA A 88 -21.86 0.50 17.40
CA ALA A 88 -22.88 -0.43 17.90
C ALA A 88 -22.47 -1.13 19.22
N ILE A 89 -21.20 -1.03 19.62
CA ILE A 89 -20.68 -1.65 20.85
C ILE A 89 -20.84 -0.66 22.01
N PRO A 90 -21.40 -1.08 23.16
CA PRO A 90 -21.46 -0.26 24.36
C PRO A 90 -20.09 0.31 24.75
N GLN A 91 -20.09 1.52 25.30
CA GLN A 91 -18.85 2.18 25.72
C GLN A 91 -18.12 1.37 26.77
N SER A 92 -16.83 1.14 26.51
CA SER A 92 -15.92 0.44 27.40
C SER A 92 -14.48 0.84 27.08
N PRO A 93 -13.54 0.67 28.03
CA PRO A 93 -12.12 0.88 27.77
C PRO A 93 -11.60 0.08 26.56
N ALA A 94 -12.13 -1.13 26.32
CA ALA A 94 -11.77 -1.95 25.18
C ALA A 94 -12.24 -1.35 23.85
N ARG A 95 -13.49 -0.86 23.79
CA ARG A 95 -14.02 -0.18 22.58
C ARG A 95 -13.20 1.06 22.27
N ASP A 96 -12.89 1.87 23.28
CA ASP A 96 -12.15 3.12 23.11
C ASP A 96 -10.69 2.83 22.69
N ALA A 97 -10.07 1.77 23.22
CA ALA A 97 -8.76 1.30 22.76
C ALA A 97 -8.78 0.82 21.30
N LEU A 98 -9.84 0.17 20.85
CA LEU A 98 -9.99 -0.25 19.44
C LEU A 98 -10.15 0.95 18.51
N LEU A 99 -10.90 2.00 18.91
CA LEU A 99 -11.01 3.24 18.13
C LEU A 99 -9.65 3.91 17.97
N LEU A 100 -8.91 4.07 19.07
CA LEU A 100 -7.53 4.60 19.05
C LEU A 100 -6.61 3.74 18.18
N PHE A 101 -6.75 2.42 18.24
CA PHE A 101 -5.95 1.52 17.40
C PHE A 101 -6.25 1.71 15.92
N VAL A 102 -7.52 1.86 15.53
CA VAL A 102 -7.91 2.13 14.13
C VAL A 102 -7.24 3.41 13.65
N ASP A 103 -7.34 4.49 14.43
CA ASP A 103 -6.72 5.77 14.08
C ASP A 103 -5.19 5.63 13.97
N TYR A 104 -4.55 4.98 14.94
CA TYR A 104 -3.10 4.75 14.96
C TYR A 104 -2.58 3.96 13.74
N VAL A 105 -3.30 2.93 13.27
CA VAL A 105 -2.83 2.12 12.13
C VAL A 105 -3.05 2.82 10.78
N THR A 106 -3.98 3.77 10.73
CA THR A 106 -4.30 4.56 9.52
C THR A 106 -3.53 5.86 9.42
N ASP A 107 -3.24 6.47 10.57
CA ASP A 107 -2.39 7.65 10.64
C ASP A 107 -0.93 7.23 10.46
N ARG A 108 -0.22 7.94 9.58
CA ARG A 108 1.16 7.60 9.21
C ARG A 108 2.10 8.80 9.28
N GLU A 109 1.67 9.87 9.93
CA GLU A 109 2.50 11.05 10.21
C GLU A 109 2.75 11.25 11.71
N THR A 110 3.43 10.29 12.34
CA THR A 110 4.26 10.51 13.55
C THR A 110 5.41 9.51 13.57
#